data_AF-A0A7J8MKX6-F1
#
_entry.id   AF-A0A7J8MKX6-F1
#
_cell.length_a   1.000
_cell.length_b   1.000
_cell.length_c   1.000
_cell.angle_alpha   90.00
_cell.angle_beta   90.00
_cell.angle_gamma   90.00
#
_symmetry.space_group_name_H-M   'P 1'
#
loop_
_entity.id
_entity.type
_entity.pdbx_description
1 polymer ?
#
loop_
_entity_poly.entity_id
_entity_poly.type
_entity_poly.pdbx_seq_one_letter_code
_entity_poly.pdbx_strand_id
1 'polypeptide(L)'
;QVPVKSPKSEVISKDLIRRGFRSVGPTVVYSFMQVAGLTNDHLMSCFRFQECITGVESRGKVNNDEANDGTRKVEETTALG
;
A
#
# COMPACT_ATOMS: atom_id res chain seq x y z
N GLN A 1 4.21 -14.51 -19.45
CA GLN A 1 3.21 -13.50 -19.85
C GLN A 1 2.72 -12.82 -18.58
N VAL A 2 2.60 -11.49 -18.57
CA VAL A 2 2.07 -10.71 -17.43
C VAL A 2 0.58 -10.43 -17.69
N PRO A 3 -0.32 -10.59 -16.70
CA PRO A 3 -1.75 -10.33 -16.90
C PRO A 3 -2.04 -8.84 -17.06
N VAL A 4 -3.23 -8.50 -17.54
CA VAL A 4 -3.67 -7.10 -17.73
C VAL A 4 -4.49 -6.55 -16.56
N LYS A 5 -4.86 -7.42 -15.60
CA LYS A 5 -5.57 -7.09 -14.36
C LYS A 5 -5.39 -8.22 -13.35
N SER A 6 -5.69 -7.95 -12.08
CA SER A 6 -5.69 -8.95 -11.02
C SER A 6 -6.98 -8.87 -10.20
N PRO A 7 -7.35 -9.93 -9.44
CA PRO A 7 -8.47 -9.85 -8.50
C PRO A 7 -8.34 -8.68 -7.51
N LYS A 8 -7.11 -8.37 -7.09
CA LYS A 8 -6.83 -7.23 -6.21
C LYS A 8 -7.12 -5.89 -6.89
N SER A 9 -6.74 -5.72 -8.16
CA SER A 9 -7.04 -4.48 -8.89
C SER A 9 -8.53 -4.30 -9.17
N GLU A 10 -9.30 -5.39 -9.29
CA GLU A 10 -10.77 -5.32 -9.38
C GLU A 10 -11.41 -4.83 -8.08
N VAL A 11 -10.95 -5.32 -6.93
CA VAL A 11 -11.45 -4.87 -5.61
C VAL A 11 -11.13 -3.39 -5.41
N ILE A 12 -9.89 -2.98 -5.69
CA ILE A 12 -9.47 -1.58 -5.54
C ILE A 12 -10.23 -0.67 -6.51
N SER A 13 -10.37 -1.08 -7.78
CA SER A 13 -11.14 -0.34 -8.79
C SER A 13 -12.58 -0.08 -8.33
N LYS A 14 -13.27 -1.10 -7.81
CA LYS A 14 -14.63 -0.96 -7.28
C LYS A 14 -14.69 0.04 -6.11
N ASP A 15 -13.72 0.01 -5.21
CA ASP A 15 -13.68 0.94 -4.08
C ASP A 15 -13.42 2.38 -4.52
N LEU A 16 -12.50 2.60 -5.46
CA LEU A 16 -12.21 3.92 -6.02
C LEU A 16 -13.43 4.50 -6.75
N ILE A 17 -14.14 3.67 -7.54
CA ILE A 17 -15.39 4.08 -8.19
C ILE A 17 -16.43 4.51 -7.13
N ARG A 18 -16.58 3.73 -6.05
CA ARG A 18 -17.51 4.06 -4.95
C ARG A 18 -17.17 5.38 -4.28
N ARG A 19 -15.88 5.72 -4.18
CA ARG A 19 -15.38 6.99 -3.64
C ARG A 19 -15.47 8.17 -4.62
N GLY A 20 -16.01 7.94 -5.82
CA GLY A 20 -16.25 9.00 -6.81
C GLY A 20 -15.12 9.23 -7.81
N PHE A 21 -14.07 8.41 -7.80
CA PHE A 21 -13.01 8.50 -8.80
C PHE A 21 -13.52 8.07 -10.18
N ARG A 22 -13.04 8.73 -11.23
CA ARG A 22 -13.38 8.44 -12.63
C ARG A 22 -12.18 7.81 -13.34
N SER A 23 -12.45 7.02 -14.38
CA SER A 23 -11.41 6.35 -15.21
C SER A 23 -10.48 5.39 -14.46
N VAL A 24 -10.93 4.85 -13.33
CA VAL A 24 -10.17 3.94 -12.46
C VAL A 24 -10.58 2.47 -12.68
N GLY A 25 -10.66 2.03 -13.94
CA GLY A 25 -11.00 0.64 -14.28
C GLY A 25 -9.92 -0.36 -13.80
N PRO A 26 -10.22 -1.67 -13.69
CA PRO A 26 -9.28 -2.66 -13.12
C PRO A 26 -7.92 -2.74 -13.81
N THR A 27 -7.85 -2.49 -15.12
CA THR A 27 -6.58 -2.44 -15.87
C THR A 27 -5.78 -1.19 -15.55
N VAL A 28 -6.43 -0.02 -15.47
CA VAL A 28 -5.77 1.24 -15.06
C VAL A 28 -5.20 1.11 -13.65
N VAL A 29 -5.99 0.55 -12.73
CA VAL A 29 -5.55 0.29 -11.36
C VAL A 29 -4.42 -0.72 -11.32
N TYR A 30 -4.46 -1.76 -12.14
CA TYR A 30 -3.37 -2.74 -12.21
C TYR A 30 -2.07 -2.11 -12.73
N SER A 31 -2.13 -1.32 -13.79
CA SER A 31 -0.99 -0.56 -14.30
C SER A 31 -0.46 0.42 -13.25
N PHE A 32 -1.34 1.09 -12.49
CA PHE A 32 -0.93 1.93 -11.37
C PHE A 32 -0.17 1.12 -10.30
N MET A 33 -0.67 -0.07 -9.93
CA MET A 33 0.00 -0.95 -8.97
C MET A 33 1.40 -1.35 -9.43
N GLN A 34 1.58 -1.61 -10.72
CA GLN A 34 2.89 -1.95 -11.30
C GLN A 34 3.86 -0.77 -11.19
N VAL A 35 3.47 0.44 -11.62
CA VAL A 35 4.37 1.60 -11.59
C VAL A 35 4.65 2.11 -10.18
N ALA A 36 3.70 1.98 -9.26
CA ALA A 36 3.87 2.37 -7.86
C ALA A 36 4.71 1.36 -7.04
N GLY A 37 5.10 0.23 -7.64
CA GLY A 37 5.83 -0.83 -6.95
C GLY A 37 4.99 -1.64 -5.96
N LEU A 38 3.66 -1.60 -6.09
CA LEU A 38 2.73 -2.43 -5.31
C LEU A 38 2.64 -3.87 -5.85
N THR A 39 3.17 -4.10 -7.05
CA THR A 39 3.26 -5.42 -7.70
C THR A 39 4.58 -5.49 -8.47
N ASN A 40 5.32 -6.58 -8.29
CA ASN A 40 6.54 -6.84 -9.05
C ASN A 40 6.22 -7.82 -10.18
N ASP A 41 5.99 -7.27 -11.37
CA ASP A 41 5.73 -8.05 -12.60
C ASP A 41 6.93 -8.09 -13.55
N HIS A 42 8.13 -7.73 -13.06
CA HIS A 42 9.35 -7.89 -13.86
C HIS A 42 9.55 -9.36 -14.20
N LEU A 43 9.83 -9.64 -15.48
CA LEU A 43 10.21 -10.99 -15.91
C LEU A 43 11.54 -11.38 -15.27
N MET A 44 11.74 -12.68 -15.05
CA MET A 44 13.01 -13.23 -14.52
C MET A 44 14.23 -12.83 -15.37
N SER A 45 14.02 -12.59 -16.66
CA SER A 45 15.05 -12.12 -17.61
C SER A 45 15.28 -10.61 -17.59
N CYS A 46 14.52 -9.85 -16.81
CA CYS A 46 14.73 -8.41 -16.67
C CYS A 46 15.99 -8.12 -15.86
N PHE A 47 16.84 -7.22 -16.35
CA PHE A 47 18.09 -6.84 -15.67
C PHE A 47 17.88 -6.29 -14.25
N ARG A 48 16.67 -5.81 -13.93
CA ARG A 48 16.30 -5.29 -12.59
C ARG A 48 15.61 -6.31 -11.70
N PHE A 49 15.32 -7.51 -12.21
CA PHE A 49 14.54 -8.51 -11.46
C PHE A 49 15.16 -8.78 -10.08
N GLN A 50 16.48 -8.94 -10.03
CA GLN A 50 17.22 -9.20 -8.80
C GLN A 50 17.11 -8.04 -7.78
N GLU A 51 17.17 -6.79 -8.25
CA GLU A 51 17.01 -5.60 -7.41
C GLU A 51 15.59 -5.53 -6.83
N CYS A 52 14.57 -5.88 -7.62
CA CYS A 52 13.18 -5.81 -7.20
C CYS A 52 12.81 -6.88 -6.16
N ILE A 53 13.44 -8.06 -6.18
CA ILE A 53 13.18 -9.10 -5.18
C ILE A 53 13.96 -8.89 -3.88
N THR A 54 15.12 -8.25 -3.91
CA THR A 54 15.95 -7.97 -2.71
C THR A 54 15.55 -6.67 -2.00
N GLY A 55 15.09 -5.66 -2.75
CA GLY A 55 14.75 -4.34 -2.22
C GLY A 55 13.59 -4.29 -1.23
N VAL A 56 12.81 -5.37 -1.09
CA VAL A 56 11.68 -5.46 -0.15
C VAL A 56 12.17 -5.54 1.31
N GLU A 57 13.39 -6.03 1.54
CA GLU A 57 13.94 -6.26 2.89
C GLU A 57 14.47 -4.98 3.56
N SER A 58 14.67 -3.90 2.80
CA SER A 58 15.28 -2.66 3.31
C SER A 58 14.30 -1.66 3.92
N ARG A 59 12.97 -1.88 3.79
CA ARG A 59 11.95 -0.96 4.34
C ARG A 59 11.60 -1.23 5.82
N GLY A 60 12.34 -2.11 6.50
CA GLY A 60 12.05 -2.59 7.85
C GLY A 60 13.02 -2.19 8.97
N LYS A 61 14.03 -1.33 8.73
CA LYS A 61 14.77 -0.72 9.84
C LYS A 61 14.09 0.56 10.28
N VAL A 62 13.03 0.43 11.08
CA VAL A 62 12.70 1.49 12.04
C VAL A 62 13.81 1.43 13.08
N ASN A 63 14.70 2.43 13.11
CA ASN A 63 15.58 2.62 14.24
C ASN A 63 14.69 2.93 15.45
N ASN A 64 14.90 2.20 16.54
CA ASN A 64 14.06 2.22 17.72
C ASN A 64 14.40 3.42 18.63
N ASP A 65 14.52 4.60 18.03
CA ASP A 65 14.83 5.84 18.72
C ASP A 65 13.70 6.82 18.41
N GLU A 66 13.04 7.35 19.44
CA GLU A 66 11.95 8.35 19.42
C GLU A 66 10.50 7.83 19.41
N ALA A 67 10.04 7.44 20.61
CA ALA A 67 8.70 7.78 21.07
C ALA A 67 8.71 8.01 22.59
N ASN A 68 9.39 9.08 23.03
CA ASN A 68 9.00 9.79 24.24
C ASN A 68 8.26 11.05 23.80
N ASP A 69 6.96 10.92 23.55
CA ASP A 69 6.05 12.07 23.52
C ASP A 69 4.99 11.84 24.60
N GLY A 70 5.07 12.66 25.63
CA GLY A 70 4.31 12.54 26.85
C GLY A 70 2.87 13.04 26.69
N THR A 71 2.05 12.59 27.63
CA THR A 71 0.87 13.30 28.15
C THR A 71 -0.25 13.65 27.16
N ARG A 72 -1.39 12.95 27.33
CA ARG A 72 -2.59 13.57 27.91
C ARG A 72 -3.44 12.49 28.57
N LYS A 73 -3.41 12.47 29.92
CA LYS A 73 -4.53 11.94 30.71
C LYS A 73 -5.72 12.86 30.44
N VAL A 74 -6.82 12.32 29.95
CA VAL A 74 -8.13 12.94 30.15
C VAL A 74 -8.78 12.19 31.30
N GLU A 75 -9.00 12.94 32.37
CA GLU A 75 -9.63 12.49 33.60
C GLU A 75 -11.11 12.17 33.33
N GLU A 76 -11.53 10.94 33.63
CA GLU A 76 -12.94 10.59 33.70
C GLU A 76 -13.44 10.97 35.09
N THR A 77 -13.93 12.21 35.21
CA THR A 77 -14.74 12.64 36.35
C THR A 77 -16.10 13.04 35.82
N THR A 78 -17.13 12.24 36.11
CA THR A 78 -18.49 12.73 36.42
C THR A 78 -19.25 11.58 37.07
N ALA A 79 -19.36 11.65 38.40
CA ALA A 79 -20.48 11.10 39.13
C ALA A 79 -21.66 12.09 39.01
N LEU A 80 -22.81 11.58 38.62
CA LEU A 80 -24.18 12.12 38.72
C LEU A 80 -25.04 10.91 38.32
N GLY A 81 -25.99 10.37 39.07
CA GLY A 81 -26.72 10.72 40.27
C GLY A 81 -27.90 9.74 40.32
#